data_AF-A0A7C3GW76-F1
#
_entry.id   AF-A0A7C3GW76-F1
#
_cell.length_a   1.000
_cell.length_b   1.000
_cell.length_c   1.000
_cell.angle_alpha   90.00
_cell.angle_beta   90.00
_cell.angle_gamma   90.00
#
_symmetry.space_group_name_H-M   'P 1'
#
loop_
_entity.id
_entity.type
_entity.pdbx_description
1 polymer ?
#
loop_
_entity_poly.entity_id
_entity_poly.type
_entity_poly.pdbx_seq_one_letter_code
_entity_poly.pdbx_strand_id
1 'polypeptide(L)'
;MPKINNDFSERDLKCAEWMLAKIRDVHPKFKQPRLTRWATEIRLMRQRDKRSYEEIFEVFTWANDHDFWKMNILSPQKLRAQFDRLTLQKQNAEAKNQKLKPTKPKPKITRPIQQETLPEKRILPGEEYYAILRQLGFDPKSEEDQNKQNHKNKGTTS
;
A
#
# COMPACT_ATOMS: atom_id res chain seq x y z
N MET A 1 -2.09 28.54 -21.43
CA MET A 1 -1.17 27.45 -21.03
C MET A 1 -0.52 27.84 -19.70
N PRO A 2 -0.59 27.04 -18.63
CA PRO A 2 0.08 27.38 -17.38
C PRO A 2 1.59 27.38 -17.60
N LYS A 3 2.24 28.50 -17.24
CA LYS A 3 3.70 28.64 -17.27
C LYS A 3 4.28 27.69 -16.22
N ILE A 4 5.05 26.70 -16.64
CA ILE A 4 5.80 25.84 -15.71
C ILE A 4 6.92 26.72 -15.17
N ASN A 5 6.68 27.38 -14.04
CA ASN A 5 7.74 28.08 -13.31
C ASN A 5 8.71 27.02 -12.79
N ASN A 6 9.92 27.04 -13.31
CA ASN A 6 10.94 26.01 -13.16
C ASN A 6 11.70 26.19 -11.84
N ASP A 7 11.00 26.07 -10.71
CA ASP A 7 11.50 26.37 -9.35
C ASP A 7 12.15 25.14 -8.65
N PHE A 8 12.64 24.16 -9.42
CA PHE A 8 13.38 23.04 -8.83
C PHE A 8 14.88 23.33 -8.82
N SER A 9 15.58 22.79 -7.83
CA SER A 9 17.03 22.92 -7.71
C SER A 9 17.77 21.96 -8.64
N GLU A 10 19.05 22.21 -8.90
CA GLU A 10 19.91 21.29 -9.67
C GLU A 10 19.95 19.89 -9.03
N ARG A 11 19.92 19.81 -7.69
CA ARG A 11 19.89 18.53 -6.96
C ARG A 11 18.58 17.77 -7.19
N ASP A 12 17.46 18.45 -7.42
CA ASP A 12 16.18 17.80 -7.79
C ASP A 12 16.25 17.22 -9.21
N LEU A 13 16.94 17.91 -10.14
CA LEU A 13 17.17 17.41 -11.49
C LEU A 13 18.09 16.18 -11.48
N LYS A 14 19.19 16.22 -10.74
CA LYS A 14 20.07 15.05 -10.55
C LYS A 14 19.34 13.87 -9.94
N CYS A 15 18.44 14.11 -8.99
CA CYS A 15 17.57 13.08 -8.43
C CYS A 15 16.65 12.48 -9.51
N ALA A 16 16.08 13.29 -10.40
CA ALA A 16 15.24 12.81 -11.50
C ALA A 16 16.02 11.93 -12.49
N GLU A 17 17.24 12.34 -12.85
CA GLU A 17 18.14 11.59 -13.71
C GLU A 17 18.53 10.25 -13.10
N TRP A 18 18.87 10.25 -11.81
CA TRP A 18 19.17 9.03 -11.06
C TRP A 18 17.97 8.06 -11.04
N MET A 19 16.76 8.55 -10.79
CA MET A 19 15.55 7.71 -10.81
C MET A 19 15.32 7.10 -12.20
N LEU A 20 15.60 7.85 -13.27
CA LEU A 20 15.49 7.35 -14.63
C LEU A 20 16.53 6.26 -14.93
N ALA A 21 17.78 6.46 -14.48
CA ALA A 21 18.83 5.46 -14.61
C ALA A 21 18.43 4.14 -13.93
N LYS A 22 17.95 4.21 -12.69
CA LYS A 22 17.44 3.04 -11.95
C LYS A 22 16.30 2.31 -12.67
N ILE A 23 15.35 3.04 -13.24
CA ILE A 23 14.28 2.41 -14.04
C ILE A 23 14.86 1.71 -15.27
N ARG A 24 15.89 2.29 -15.89
CA ARG A 24 16.56 1.70 -17.06
C ARG A 24 17.39 0.47 -16.72
N ASP A 25 17.90 0.35 -15.51
CA ASP A 25 18.59 -0.87 -15.06
C ASP A 25 17.64 -2.09 -15.12
N VAL A 26 16.37 -1.90 -14.75
CA VAL A 26 15.33 -2.95 -14.80
C VAL A 26 14.65 -3.02 -16.18
N HIS A 27 14.48 -1.87 -16.84
CA HIS A 27 13.80 -1.75 -18.12
C HIS A 27 14.59 -0.84 -19.10
N PRO A 28 15.62 -1.38 -19.80
CA PRO A 28 16.55 -0.58 -20.60
C PRO A 28 15.90 0.26 -21.70
N LYS A 29 14.76 -0.19 -22.25
CA LYS A 29 14.01 0.48 -23.31
C LYS A 29 13.00 1.51 -22.78
N PHE A 30 13.05 1.87 -21.49
CA PHE A 30 12.13 2.85 -20.92
C PHE A 30 12.25 4.21 -21.62
N LYS A 31 11.10 4.72 -22.08
CA LYS A 31 10.99 5.96 -22.84
C LYS A 31 11.53 7.14 -22.04
N GLN A 32 12.27 8.04 -22.71
CA GLN A 32 12.77 9.27 -22.09
C GLN A 32 11.59 10.15 -21.60
N PRO A 33 11.46 10.40 -20.28
CA PRO A 33 10.47 11.30 -19.74
C PRO A 33 10.94 12.76 -19.83
N ARG A 34 10.03 13.70 -19.55
CA ARG A 34 10.38 15.10 -19.33
C ARG A 34 11.01 15.26 -17.94
N LEU A 35 12.33 15.23 -17.85
CA LEU A 35 13.08 15.30 -16.59
C LEU A 35 12.77 16.58 -15.79
N THR A 36 12.47 17.69 -16.45
CA THR A 36 12.04 18.93 -15.76
C THR A 36 10.75 18.74 -14.96
N ARG A 37 9.78 17.99 -15.48
CA ARG A 37 8.55 17.65 -14.72
C ARG A 37 8.85 16.72 -13.55
N TRP A 38 9.77 15.78 -13.73
CA TRP A 38 10.19 14.88 -12.66
C TRP A 38 10.88 15.66 -11.52
N ALA A 39 11.77 16.58 -11.87
CA ALA A 39 12.41 17.46 -10.90
C ALA A 39 11.40 18.34 -10.15
N THR A 40 10.35 18.84 -10.81
CA THR A 40 9.25 19.54 -10.13
C THR A 40 8.53 18.66 -9.11
N GLU A 41 8.24 17.40 -9.44
CA GLU A 41 7.61 16.46 -8.50
C GLU A 41 8.53 16.16 -7.31
N ILE A 42 9.82 15.97 -7.54
CA ILE A 42 10.82 15.76 -6.48
C ILE A 42 10.92 16.99 -5.57
N ARG A 43 10.93 18.20 -6.15
CA ARG A 43 10.84 19.45 -5.38
C ARG A 43 9.59 19.46 -4.49
N LEU A 44 8.44 19.03 -5.01
CA LEU A 44 7.21 18.96 -4.22
C LEU A 44 7.31 17.95 -3.07
N MET A 45 7.92 16.78 -3.30
CA MET A 45 8.18 15.81 -2.22
C MET A 45 9.04 16.42 -1.11
N ARG A 46 10.07 17.19 -1.48
CA ARG A 46 10.96 17.84 -0.51
C ARG A 46 10.35 19.01 0.23
N GLN A 47 9.82 19.99 -0.52
CA GLN A 47 9.41 21.26 0.05
C GLN A 47 8.02 21.19 0.67
N ARG A 48 7.08 20.48 0.03
CA ARG A 48 5.70 20.37 0.48
C ARG A 48 5.50 19.19 1.41
N ASP A 49 5.94 18.01 0.98
CA ASP A 49 5.70 16.77 1.73
C ASP A 49 6.80 16.48 2.77
N LYS A 50 7.79 17.38 2.88
CA LYS A 50 8.89 17.36 3.86
C LYS A 50 9.72 16.08 3.85
N ARG A 51 9.87 15.45 2.69
CA ARG A 51 10.72 14.27 2.52
C ARG A 51 12.16 14.65 2.22
N SER A 52 13.11 14.00 2.87
CA SER A 52 14.52 14.19 2.56
C SER A 52 14.89 13.46 1.25
N TYR A 53 16.05 13.79 0.67
CA TYR A 53 16.53 13.04 -0.50
C TYR A 53 16.84 11.59 -0.13
N GLU A 54 17.35 11.40 1.08
CA GLU A 54 17.73 10.12 1.63
C GLU A 54 16.50 9.20 1.72
N GLU A 55 15.38 9.69 2.25
CA GLU A 55 14.10 8.95 2.26
C GLU A 55 13.61 8.65 0.84
N ILE A 56 13.70 9.62 -0.08
CA ILE A 56 13.27 9.43 -1.47
C ILE A 56 14.07 8.32 -2.14
N PHE A 57 15.40 8.34 -2.01
CA PHE A 57 16.28 7.33 -2.57
C PHE A 57 16.02 5.96 -1.96
N GLU A 58 15.86 5.90 -0.65
CA GLU A 58 15.65 4.65 0.08
C GLU A 58 14.33 3.98 -0.32
N VAL A 59 13.23 4.74 -0.31
CA VAL A 59 11.89 4.22 -0.67
C VAL A 59 11.84 3.85 -2.14
N PHE A 60 12.43 4.66 -3.02
CA PHE A 60 12.43 4.36 -4.45
C PHE A 60 13.27 3.14 -4.78
N THR A 61 14.45 3.00 -4.18
CA THR A 61 15.31 1.82 -4.39
C THR A 61 14.58 0.55 -3.96
N TRP A 62 13.98 0.56 -2.77
CA TRP A 62 13.17 -0.57 -2.30
C TRP A 62 12.00 -0.88 -3.24
N ALA A 63 11.29 0.15 -3.72
CA ALA A 63 10.17 -0.04 -4.64
C ALA A 63 10.63 -0.57 -6.01
N ASN A 64 11.81 -0.16 -6.49
CA ASN A 64 12.37 -0.57 -7.77
C ASN A 64 12.93 -2.00 -7.76
N ASP A 65 13.33 -2.50 -6.58
CA ASP A 65 13.73 -3.90 -6.38
C ASP A 65 12.53 -4.83 -6.13
N HIS A 66 11.41 -4.30 -5.63
CA HIS A 66 10.24 -5.09 -5.26
C HIS A 66 9.39 -5.49 -6.50
N ASP A 67 9.07 -6.78 -6.65
CA ASP A 67 8.40 -7.33 -7.84
C ASP A 67 7.10 -6.63 -8.24
N PHE A 68 6.22 -6.38 -7.27
CA PHE A 68 4.98 -5.65 -7.53
C PHE A 68 5.22 -4.16 -7.84
N TRP A 69 6.06 -3.47 -7.06
CA TRP A 69 6.19 -2.02 -7.13
C TRP A 69 7.06 -1.54 -8.30
N LYS A 70 8.05 -2.33 -8.73
CA LYS A 70 8.94 -1.96 -9.84
C LYS A 70 8.19 -1.74 -11.16
N MET A 71 7.07 -2.43 -11.35
CA MET A 71 6.20 -2.25 -12.52
C MET A 71 5.24 -1.05 -12.38
N ASN A 72 4.94 -0.63 -11.15
CA ASN A 72 3.91 0.37 -10.85
C ASN A 72 4.49 1.78 -10.55
N ILE A 73 5.74 1.85 -10.09
CA ILE A 73 6.42 3.09 -9.71
C ILE A 73 7.49 3.42 -10.74
N LEU A 74 7.05 4.00 -11.87
CA LEU A 74 7.90 4.38 -13.00
C LEU A 74 8.05 5.90 -13.15
N SER A 75 7.71 6.67 -12.11
CA SER A 75 7.88 8.12 -12.08
C SER A 75 7.87 8.68 -10.65
N PRO A 76 8.46 9.86 -10.40
CA PRO A 76 8.38 10.52 -9.10
C PRO A 76 6.95 10.86 -8.69
N GLN A 77 6.07 11.20 -9.64
CA GLN A 77 4.65 11.45 -9.35
C GLN A 77 3.96 10.21 -8.76
N LYS A 78 4.22 9.02 -9.33
CA LYS A 78 3.67 7.76 -8.83
C LYS A 78 4.29 7.36 -7.49
N LEU A 79 5.60 7.56 -7.33
CA LEU A 79 6.31 7.35 -6.07
C LEU A 79 5.68 8.19 -4.96
N ARG A 80 5.54 9.49 -5.20
CA ARG A 80 4.94 10.45 -4.28
C ARG A 80 3.52 10.07 -3.86
N ALA A 81 2.68 9.67 -4.83
CA ALA A 81 1.31 9.26 -4.55
C ALA A 81 1.19 8.01 -3.67
N GLN A 82 2.21 7.16 -3.64
CA GLN A 82 2.23 5.91 -2.87
C GLN A 82 3.25 5.94 -1.74
N PHE A 83 3.86 7.09 -1.44
CA PHE A 83 5.06 7.18 -0.60
C PHE A 83 4.85 6.54 0.77
N ASP A 84 3.78 6.92 1.48
CA ASP A 84 3.48 6.39 2.82
C ASP A 84 3.21 4.88 2.80
N ARG A 85 2.50 4.40 1.78
CA ARG A 85 2.23 2.97 1.62
C ARG A 85 3.51 2.19 1.39
N LEU A 86 4.41 2.69 0.54
CA LEU A 86 5.70 2.07 0.27
C LEU A 86 6.56 2.02 1.54
N THR A 87 6.62 3.12 2.29
CA THR A 87 7.35 3.20 3.56
C THR A 87 6.84 2.16 4.57
N LEU A 88 5.53 2.05 4.77
CA LEU A 88 4.94 1.06 5.67
C LEU A 88 5.20 -0.38 5.21
N GLN A 89 5.11 -0.64 3.90
CA GLN A 89 5.38 -1.99 3.39
C GLN A 89 6.86 -2.36 3.50
N LYS A 90 7.77 -1.42 3.26
CA LYS A 90 9.21 -1.58 3.46
C LYS A 90 9.53 -1.96 4.90
N GLN A 91 9.03 -1.20 5.87
CA GLN A 91 9.22 -1.48 7.31
C GLN A 91 8.70 -2.88 7.69
N ASN A 92 7.54 -3.28 7.15
CA ASN A 92 6.98 -4.61 7.39
C ASN A 92 7.84 -5.73 6.78
N ALA A 93 8.42 -5.51 5.59
CA ALA A 93 9.33 -6.46 4.97
C ALA A 93 10.63 -6.63 5.78
N GLU A 94 11.20 -5.53 6.26
CA GLU A 94 12.40 -5.53 7.11
C GLU A 94 12.14 -6.24 8.45
N ALA A 95 11.00 -6.00 9.09
CA ALA A 95 10.62 -6.66 10.33
C ALA A 95 10.47 -8.19 10.16
N LYS A 96 9.98 -8.66 9.01
CA LYS A 96 9.90 -10.10 8.70
C LYS A 96 11.29 -10.71 8.52
N ASN A 97 12.18 -10.02 7.81
CA ASN A 97 13.56 -10.48 7.59
C ASN A 97 14.36 -10.54 8.90
N GLN A 98 14.11 -9.65 9.86
CA GLN A 98 14.73 -9.70 11.18
C GLN A 98 14.28 -10.92 12.02
N LYS A 99 13.02 -11.36 11.88
CA LYS A 99 12.49 -12.55 12.58
C LYS A 99 13.02 -13.88 12.04
N LEU A 100 13.67 -13.87 10.87
CA LEU A 100 14.23 -15.07 10.20
C LEU A 100 15.72 -15.29 10.48
N LYS A 101 16.40 -14.39 11.21
CA LYS A 101 17.76 -14.66 11.71
C LYS A 101 17.70 -15.84 12.70
N PRO A 102 18.55 -16.88 12.56
CA PRO A 102 18.44 -18.09 13.38
C PRO A 102 18.85 -17.78 14.82
N THR A 103 17.87 -17.53 15.67
CA THR A 103 17.99 -17.81 17.09
C THR A 103 17.72 -19.31 17.26
N LYS A 104 18.55 -19.95 18.11
CA LYS A 104 18.62 -21.39 18.49
C LYS A 104 17.41 -22.27 18.13
N PRO A 105 17.60 -23.56 17.76
CA PRO A 105 16.53 -24.40 17.26
C PRO A 105 15.37 -24.45 18.27
N LYS A 106 14.18 -24.03 17.81
CA LYS A 106 12.94 -24.15 18.58
C LYS A 106 12.60 -25.64 18.73
N PRO A 107 12.20 -26.10 19.93
CA PRO A 107 11.73 -27.48 20.10
C PRO A 107 10.53 -27.72 19.19
N LYS A 108 10.46 -28.92 18.60
CA LYS A 108 9.32 -29.37 17.80
C LYS A 108 8.09 -29.45 18.70
N ILE A 109 7.25 -28.42 18.67
CA ILE A 109 5.91 -28.51 19.23
C ILE A 109 5.04 -29.19 18.17
N THR A 110 4.87 -30.50 18.32
CA THR A 110 3.78 -31.23 17.66
C THR A 110 2.49 -30.70 18.27
N ARG A 111 1.79 -29.80 17.57
CA ARG A 111 0.45 -29.38 17.98
C ARG A 111 -0.49 -30.56 17.70
N PRO A 112 -1.22 -31.09 18.69
CA PRO A 112 -2.36 -31.94 18.39
C PRO A 112 -3.32 -31.14 17.50
N ILE A 113 -3.77 -31.73 16.41
CA ILE A 113 -4.87 -31.19 15.61
C ILE A 113 -6.11 -31.29 16.51
N GLN A 114 -6.40 -30.22 17.23
CA GLN A 114 -7.73 -30.01 17.77
C GLN A 114 -8.48 -29.25 16.69
N GLN A 115 -9.56 -29.86 16.17
CA GLN A 115 -10.51 -29.16 15.31
C GLN A 115 -11.09 -27.99 16.12
N GLU A 116 -10.51 -26.80 15.99
CA GLU A 116 -11.12 -25.57 16.49
C GLU A 116 -12.39 -25.33 15.66
N THR A 117 -13.52 -25.72 16.22
CA THR A 117 -14.83 -25.25 15.76
C THR A 117 -14.83 -23.73 15.83
N LEU A 118 -15.16 -23.08 14.72
CA LEU A 118 -15.28 -21.63 14.59
C LEU A 118 -16.13 -21.08 15.77
N PRO A 119 -15.64 -20.09 16.54
CA PRO A 119 -16.38 -19.58 17.69
C PRO A 119 -17.70 -18.94 17.23
N GLU A 120 -18.80 -19.45 17.77
CA GLU A 120 -20.17 -19.10 17.36
C GLU A 120 -20.52 -17.62 17.61
N LYS A 121 -19.83 -16.96 18.54
CA LYS A 121 -20.08 -15.55 18.86
C LYS A 121 -19.11 -14.65 18.10
N ARG A 122 -19.55 -14.18 16.94
CA ARG A 122 -18.94 -13.05 16.23
C ARG A 122 -18.90 -11.86 17.19
N ILE A 123 -17.72 -11.36 17.54
CA ILE A 123 -17.59 -10.11 18.31
C ILE A 123 -18.08 -8.99 17.38
N LEU A 124 -19.32 -8.56 17.57
CA LEU A 124 -19.88 -7.44 16.82
C LEU A 124 -19.26 -6.14 17.33
N PRO A 125 -19.00 -5.16 16.44
CA PRO A 125 -18.72 -3.80 16.86
C PRO A 125 -19.75 -3.34 17.89
N GLY A 126 -19.31 -2.66 18.96
CA GLY A 126 -20.21 -2.23 20.03
C GLY A 126 -21.36 -1.34 19.52
N GLU A 127 -22.43 -1.20 20.32
CA GLU A 127 -23.63 -0.43 19.96
C GLU A 127 -23.32 1.00 19.45
N GLU A 128 -22.28 1.63 19.99
CA GLU A 128 -21.73 2.92 19.56
C GLU A 128 -21.40 2.96 18.05
N TYR A 129 -20.81 1.89 17.52
CA TYR A 129 -20.45 1.78 16.10
C TYR A 129 -21.69 1.80 15.20
N TYR A 130 -22.74 1.08 15.59
CA TYR A 130 -23.98 1.03 14.82
C TYR A 130 -24.80 2.32 14.95
N ALA A 131 -24.71 3.02 16.08
CA ALA A 131 -25.35 4.32 16.24
C ALA A 131 -24.79 5.37 15.27
N ILE A 132 -23.46 5.39 15.11
CA ILE A 132 -22.78 6.27 14.14
C ILE A 132 -23.21 5.94 12.71
N LEU A 133 -23.29 4.66 12.34
CA LEU A 133 -23.71 4.25 11.00
C LEU A 133 -25.15 4.69 10.70
N ARG A 134 -26.09 4.57 11.66
CA ARG A 134 -27.46 5.06 11.49
C ARG A 134 -27.54 6.57 11.28
N GLN A 135 -26.73 7.34 12.02
CA GLN A 135 -26.66 8.79 11.84
C GLN A 135 -26.13 9.20 10.46
N LEU A 136 -25.30 8.36 9.85
CA LEU A 136 -24.75 8.52 8.50
C LEU A 136 -25.64 7.91 7.40
N GLY A 137 -26.83 7.41 7.75
CA GLY A 137 -27.77 6.83 6.78
C GLY A 137 -27.43 5.40 6.34
N PHE A 138 -26.55 4.71 7.06
CA PHE A 138 -26.17 3.32 6.79
C PHE A 138 -26.71 2.41 7.90
N ASP A 139 -27.79 1.66 7.65
CA ASP A 139 -28.34 0.71 8.63
C ASP A 139 -28.10 -0.76 8.21
N PRO A 140 -27.03 -1.40 8.72
CA PRO A 140 -26.66 -2.75 8.35
C PRO A 140 -27.64 -3.82 8.89
N LYS A 141 -28.58 -3.49 9.78
CA LYS A 141 -29.60 -4.46 10.24
C LYS A 141 -30.75 -4.67 9.27
N SER A 142 -30.86 -3.89 8.19
CA SER A 142 -31.94 -4.02 7.20
C SER A 142 -31.69 -5.12 6.14
N GLU A 143 -30.46 -5.60 5.97
CA GLU A 143 -30.13 -6.64 4.98
C GLU A 143 -30.44 -8.08 5.45
N GLU A 144 -30.51 -8.33 6.77
CA GLU A 144 -30.83 -9.66 7.29
C GLU A 144 -32.30 -10.05 7.14
N ASP A 145 -33.23 -9.09 7.09
CA ASP A 145 -34.66 -9.38 6.93
C ASP A 145 -35.01 -9.73 5.48
N GLN A 146 -34.27 -9.21 4.49
CA GLN A 146 -34.50 -9.56 3.08
C GLN A 146 -33.96 -10.95 2.72
N ASN A 147 -32.87 -11.40 3.36
CA ASN A 147 -32.27 -12.70 3.06
C ASN A 147 -32.96 -13.88 3.78
N LYS A 148 -33.69 -13.63 4.88
CA LYS A 148 -34.52 -14.65 5.55
C LYS A 148 -35.79 -14.99 4.78
N GLN A 149 -36.33 -14.05 3.99
CA GLN A 149 -37.52 -14.30 3.17
C GLN A 149 -37.20 -15.14 1.91
N ASN A 150 -35.97 -15.05 1.38
CA ASN A 150 -35.56 -15.78 0.17
C ASN A 150 -35.24 -17.27 0.38
N HIS A 151 -35.03 -17.72 1.62
CA HIS A 151 -34.71 -19.12 1.90
C HIS A 151 -35.93 -20.02 2.17
N LYS A 152 -37.13 -19.44 2.32
CA LYS A 152 -38.38 -20.20 2.56
C LYS A 152 -39.10 -20.67 1.28
N ASN A 153 -38.70 -20.20 0.10
CA ASN A 153 -39.42 -20.47 -1.17
C ASN A 153 -38.73 -21.49 -2.11
N LYS A 154 -37.77 -22.29 -1.62
CA LYS A 154 -37.07 -23.31 -2.44
C LYS A 154 -37.27 -24.74 -1.94
N GLY A 155 -38.50 -25.10 -1.57
CA GLY A 155 -38.81 -26.47 -1.19
C GLY A 155 -40.30 -26.72 -1.12
N THR A 156 -40.97 -26.79 -2.27
CA THR A 156 -42.21 -27.55 -2.51
C THR A 156 -42.68 -27.34 -3.96
N THR A 157 -42.32 -28.26 -4.85
CA THR A 157 -43.21 -28.76 -5.91
C THR A 157 -42.73 -30.17 -6.25
N SER A 158 -43.37 -31.17 -5.67
CA SER A 158 -43.58 -32.48 -6.30
C SER A 158 -44.53 -32.34 -7.48
#